data_AF-A0A7V0TAH3-F1
#
_entry.id   AF-A0A7V0TAH3-F1
#
_cell.length_a   1.000
_cell.length_b   1.000
_cell.length_c   1.000
_cell.angle_alpha   90.00
_cell.angle_beta   90.00
_cell.angle_gamma   90.00
#
_symmetry.space_group_name_H-M   'P 1'
#
loop_
_entity.id
_entity.type
_entity.pdbx_description
1 polymer ?
#
loop_
_entity_poly.entity_id
_entity_poly.type
_entity_poly.pdbx_seq_one_letter_code
_entity_poly.pdbx_strand_id
1 'polypeptide(L)'
;MGKTTPAYPLDISGKDAVREILRGVPALIKLIWRIITDKNTALPVKIWLGGAALYLISPFNFKPAKGLPLPFRFLNRADDLILILFAVLKMFEKTPFELLEKHWSHSMPLSMWRDLVFKIYTDMKQFR
;
A
#
# COMPACT_ATOMS: atom_id res chain seq x y z
N MET A 1 24.42 -4.33 -3.55
CA MET A 1 23.02 -4.69 -3.23
C MET A 1 22.82 -4.49 -1.74
N GLY A 2 22.49 -3.27 -1.32
CA GLY A 2 22.28 -2.95 0.09
C GLY A 2 20.98 -3.59 0.56
N LYS A 3 21.07 -4.62 1.41
CA LYS A 3 19.93 -5.11 2.16
C LYS A 3 19.49 -3.97 3.08
N THR A 4 18.41 -3.28 2.76
CA THR A 4 17.76 -2.37 3.70
C THR A 4 17.17 -3.24 4.80
N THR A 5 17.95 -3.49 5.85
CA THR A 5 17.46 -4.04 7.10
C THR A 5 16.27 -3.18 7.52
N PRO A 6 15.08 -3.76 7.76
CA PRO A 6 13.96 -2.97 8.27
C PRO A 6 14.43 -2.32 9.57
N ALA A 7 14.34 -0.99 9.62
CA ALA A 7 14.71 -0.23 10.81
C ALA A 7 13.57 -0.42 11.83
N TYR A 8 13.56 -1.57 12.49
CA TYR A 8 12.69 -1.85 13.63
C TYR A 8 13.53 -2.51 14.74
N PRO A 9 13.37 -2.10 16.01
CA PRO A 9 12.09 -1.68 16.54
C PRO A 9 11.87 -0.16 16.57
N LEU A 10 10.79 0.34 15.95
CA LEU A 10 10.21 1.59 16.47
C LEU A 10 9.48 1.20 17.76
N ASP A 11 9.91 1.80 18.86
CA ASP A 11 9.34 1.77 20.21
C ASP A 11 7.98 2.47 20.30
N ILE A 12 7.18 2.36 19.24
CA ILE A 12 5.88 3.02 19.13
C ILE A 12 4.77 2.01 19.39
N SER A 13 3.76 2.45 20.13
CA SER A 13 2.52 1.70 20.33
C SER A 13 1.82 1.43 19.00
N GLY A 14 1.11 0.31 18.87
CA GLY A 14 0.31 0.00 17.68
C GLY A 14 -0.70 1.11 17.35
N LYS A 15 -1.25 1.79 18.37
CA LYS A 15 -2.15 2.94 18.18
C LYS A 15 -1.45 4.13 17.53
N ASP A 16 -0.22 4.43 17.94
CA ASP A 16 0.57 5.54 17.38
C ASP A 16 1.06 5.19 15.97
N ALA A 17 1.47 3.94 15.73
CA ALA A 17 1.78 3.46 14.39
C ALA A 17 0.59 3.61 13.43
N VAL A 18 -0.62 3.22 13.84
CA VAL A 18 -1.83 3.43 13.04
C VAL A 18 -2.09 4.91 12.80
N ARG A 19 -1.93 5.77 13.81
CA ARG A 19 -2.08 7.23 13.67
C ARG A 19 -1.11 7.80 12.63
N GLU A 20 0.16 7.41 12.67
CA GLU A 20 1.16 7.86 11.70
C GLU A 20 0.89 7.32 10.28
N ILE A 21 0.42 6.08 10.16
CA ILE A 21 -0.02 5.53 8.87
C ILE A 21 -1.16 6.38 8.31
N LEU A 22 -2.19 6.68 9.11
CA LEU A 22 -3.35 7.49 8.69
C LEU A 22 -2.93 8.91 8.28
N ARG A 23 -1.96 9.53 8.96
CA ARG A 23 -1.40 10.84 8.58
C ARG A 23 -0.70 10.82 7.21
N GLY A 24 -0.16 9.68 6.80
CA GLY A 24 0.45 9.51 5.48
C GLY A 24 -0.53 9.16 4.36
N VAL A 25 -1.80 8.85 4.65
CA VAL A 25 -2.80 8.50 3.62
C VAL A 25 -2.98 9.61 2.56
N PRO A 26 -3.10 10.91 2.91
CA PRO A 26 -3.18 11.97 1.91
C PRO A 26 -1.93 12.03 1.00
N ALA A 27 -0.75 11.74 1.55
CA ALA A 27 0.49 11.72 0.78
C ALA A 27 0.55 10.49 -0.15
N LEU A 28 0.02 9.34 0.30
CA LEU A 28 -0.12 8.14 -0.53
C LEU A 28 -1.05 8.39 -1.72
N ILE A 29 -2.21 9.02 -1.51
CA ILE A 29 -3.16 9.35 -2.59
C ILE A 29 -2.49 10.29 -3.60
N LYS A 30 -1.78 11.32 -3.13
CA LYS A 30 -1.01 12.22 -4.01
C LYS A 30 0.09 11.50 -4.78
N LEU A 31 0.82 10.59 -4.13
CA LEU A 31 1.87 9.78 -4.76
C LEU A 31 1.28 8.95 -5.91
N ILE A 32 0.18 8.22 -5.64
CA ILE A 32 -0.50 7.41 -6.65
C ILE A 32 -0.91 8.28 -7.84
N TRP A 33 -1.58 9.41 -7.56
CA TRP A 33 -2.03 10.34 -8.59
C TRP A 33 -0.87 10.87 -9.44
N ARG A 34 0.24 11.27 -8.80
CA ARG A 34 1.43 11.80 -9.46
C ARG A 34 2.09 10.76 -10.35
N ILE A 35 2.20 9.51 -9.91
CA ILE A 35 2.81 8.44 -10.72
C ILE A 35 1.94 8.10 -11.93
N ILE A 36 0.62 8.03 -11.76
CA ILE A 36 -0.32 7.77 -12.87
C ILE A 36 -0.23 8.89 -13.92
N THR A 37 -0.14 10.14 -13.46
CA THR A 37 -0.07 11.33 -14.33
C THR A 37 1.32 11.63 -14.89
N ASP A 38 2.40 11.08 -14.32
CA ASP A 38 3.78 11.30 -14.78
C ASP A 38 4.00 10.69 -16.17
N LYS A 39 4.30 11.52 -17.16
CA LYS A 39 4.54 11.13 -18.56
C LYS A 39 5.73 10.18 -18.71
N ASN A 40 6.70 10.23 -17.79
CA ASN A 40 7.92 9.43 -17.85
C ASN A 40 7.77 8.05 -17.18
N THR A 41 6.62 7.76 -16.56
CA THR A 41 6.38 6.47 -15.93
C THR A 41 5.94 5.44 -16.96
N ALA A 42 6.55 4.26 -16.94
CA ALA A 42 6.19 3.15 -17.82
C ALA A 42 4.72 2.73 -17.65
N LEU A 43 4.03 2.47 -18.76
CA LEU A 43 2.60 2.10 -18.77
C LEU A 43 2.26 0.90 -17.86
N PRO A 44 3.07 -0.19 -17.78
CA PRO A 44 2.78 -1.30 -16.88
C PRO A 44 2.71 -0.89 -15.41
N VAL A 45 3.58 0.05 -14.98
CA VAL A 45 3.57 0.60 -13.62
C VAL A 45 2.27 1.34 -13.36
N LYS A 46 1.82 2.17 -14.33
CA LYS A 46 0.56 2.91 -14.22
C LYS A 46 -0.66 2.00 -14.13
N ILE A 47 -0.70 0.95 -14.95
CA ILE A 47 -1.80 -0.03 -14.93
C ILE A 47 -1.85 -0.73 -13.57
N TRP A 48 -0.69 -1.16 -13.06
CA TRP A 48 -0.61 -1.86 -11.79
C TRP A 48 -1.01 -0.95 -10.61
N LEU A 49 -0.46 0.27 -10.54
CA LEU A 49 -0.81 1.28 -9.53
C LEU A 49 -2.27 1.71 -9.63
N GLY A 50 -2.79 1.92 -10.84
CA GLY A 50 -4.19 2.24 -11.08
C GLY A 50 -5.12 1.13 -10.57
N GLY A 51 -4.78 -0.14 -10.83
CA GLY A 51 -5.51 -1.29 -10.29
C GLY A 51 -5.48 -1.36 -8.77
N ALA A 52 -4.31 -1.14 -8.16
CA ALA A 52 -4.17 -1.09 -6.70
C ALA A 52 -4.94 0.09 -6.08
N ALA A 53 -4.94 1.26 -6.72
CA ALA A 53 -5.66 2.44 -6.28
C ALA A 53 -7.18 2.27 -6.36
N LEU A 54 -7.67 1.69 -7.46
CA LEU A 54 -9.09 1.33 -7.61
C LEU A 54 -9.52 0.36 -6.50
N TYR A 55 -8.65 -0.56 -6.12
CA TYR A 55 -8.91 -1.47 -5.01
C TYR A 55 -9.05 -0.74 -3.68
N LEU A 56 -8.18 0.24 -3.39
CA LEU A 56 -8.22 1.03 -2.15
C LEU A 56 -9.45 1.94 -2.01
N ILE A 57 -10.00 2.44 -3.13
CA ILE A 57 -11.11 3.40 -3.15
C ILE A 57 -12.46 2.69 -3.35
N SER A 58 -12.46 1.43 -3.80
CA SER A 58 -13.70 0.67 -4.04
C SER A 58 -14.52 0.55 -2.75
N PRO A 59 -15.76 1.09 -2.70
CA PRO A 59 -16.55 1.15 -1.48
C PRO A 59 -17.13 -0.20 -1.03
N PHE A 60 -16.84 -1.32 -1.72
CA PHE A 60 -17.55 -2.57 -1.49
C PHE A 60 -16.72 -3.84 -1.70
N ASN A 61 -17.02 -4.77 -0.80
CA ASN A 61 -16.82 -6.22 -0.89
C ASN A 61 -17.24 -6.72 -2.30
N PHE A 62 -16.26 -7.09 -3.13
CA PHE A 62 -16.48 -7.66 -4.45
C PHE A 62 -17.14 -9.04 -4.34
N LYS A 63 -18.45 -9.10 -4.10
CA LYS A 63 -19.22 -10.25 -4.58
C LYS A 63 -19.18 -10.16 -6.10
N PRO A 64 -18.55 -11.12 -6.80
CA PRO A 64 -18.48 -11.05 -8.24
C PRO A 64 -19.91 -11.14 -8.78
N ALA A 65 -20.41 -10.04 -9.33
CA ALA A 65 -21.53 -10.12 -10.25
C ALA A 65 -21.04 -10.99 -11.42
N LYS A 66 -21.77 -12.08 -11.65
CA LYS A 66 -21.53 -13.11 -12.67
C LYS A 66 -20.91 -12.50 -13.93
N GLY A 67 -19.64 -12.83 -14.22
CA GLY A 67 -19.08 -12.64 -15.56
C GLY A 67 -17.69 -12.02 -15.70
N LEU A 68 -17.07 -11.46 -14.65
CA LEU A 68 -15.71 -10.90 -14.77
C LEU A 68 -14.64 -11.90 -14.31
N PRO A 69 -13.72 -12.35 -15.18
CA PRO A 69 -12.63 -13.24 -14.80
C PRO A 69 -11.47 -12.41 -14.22
N LEU A 70 -11.67 -11.86 -13.02
CA LEU A 70 -10.53 -11.45 -12.19
C LEU A 70 -9.98 -12.69 -11.48
N PRO A 71 -8.65 -12.94 -11.44
CA PRO A 71 -8.06 -14.12 -10.81
C PRO A 71 -8.18 -14.13 -9.27
N PHE A 72 -8.85 -13.16 -8.67
CA PHE A 72 -8.94 -12.97 -7.22
C PHE A 72 -10.23 -13.55 -6.65
N ARG A 73 -10.34 -14.88 -6.63
CA ARG A 73 -11.51 -15.62 -6.14
C ARG A 73 -11.49 -15.86 -4.61
N PHE A 74 -10.63 -15.17 -3.86
CA PHE A 74 -10.33 -15.46 -2.44
C PHE A 74 -10.83 -14.43 -1.40
N LEU A 75 -11.57 -13.40 -1.81
CA LEU A 75 -11.83 -12.22 -0.96
C LEU A 75 -13.02 -12.32 0.03
N ASN A 76 -13.59 -13.49 0.28
CA ASN A 76 -14.82 -13.57 1.08
C ASN A 76 -14.61 -13.71 2.60
N ARG A 77 -13.35 -13.64 3.10
CA ARG A 77 -13.07 -13.87 4.55
C ARG A 77 -11.77 -13.27 5.09
N ALA A 78 -11.14 -12.31 4.43
CA ALA A 78 -9.99 -11.59 4.99
C ALA A 78 -10.46 -10.20 5.41
N ASP A 79 -10.30 -9.86 6.69
CA ASP A 79 -10.62 -8.56 7.25
C ASP A 79 -10.13 -7.44 6.31
N ASP A 80 -11.04 -6.60 5.80
CA ASP A 80 -10.80 -5.65 4.69
C ASP A 80 -9.53 -4.80 4.87
N LEU A 81 -9.17 -4.51 6.13
CA LEU A 81 -7.98 -3.76 6.50
C LEU A 81 -6.66 -4.50 6.22
N ILE A 82 -6.56 -5.80 6.49
CA ILE A 82 -5.34 -6.59 6.21
C ILE A 82 -5.04 -6.58 4.71
N LEU A 83 -6.10 -6.65 3.91
CA LEU A 83 -6.00 -6.66 2.46
C LEU A 83 -5.63 -5.30 1.89
N ILE A 84 -6.14 -4.21 2.47
CA ILE A 84 -5.68 -2.84 2.18
C ILE A 84 -4.18 -2.70 2.46
N LEU A 85 -3.71 -3.11 3.64
CA LEU A 85 -2.30 -3.03 4.00
C LEU A 85 -1.44 -3.89 3.06
N PHE A 86 -1.91 -5.08 2.70
CA PHE A 86 -1.26 -5.94 1.72
C PHE A 86 -1.17 -5.29 0.34
N ALA A 87 -2.23 -4.65 -0.14
CA ALA A 87 -2.24 -3.95 -1.42
C ALA A 87 -1.21 -2.81 -1.45
N VAL A 88 -1.14 -2.04 -0.35
CA VAL A 88 -0.12 -0.99 -0.17
C VAL A 88 1.30 -1.58 -0.20
N LEU A 89 1.55 -2.66 0.54
CA LEU A 89 2.87 -3.34 0.52
C LEU A 89 3.22 -3.89 -0.87
N LYS A 90 2.25 -4.46 -1.58
CA LYS A 90 2.46 -4.93 -2.95
C LYS A 90 2.76 -3.79 -3.92
N MET A 91 2.19 -2.61 -3.70
CA MET A 91 2.53 -1.41 -4.46
C MET A 91 3.99 -1.01 -4.30
N PHE A 92 4.53 -1.09 -3.07
CA PHE A 92 5.95 -0.89 -2.80
C PHE A 92 6.84 -1.95 -3.45
N GLU A 93 6.38 -3.19 -3.54
CA GLU A 93 7.14 -4.29 -4.16
C GLU A 93 7.16 -4.21 -5.70
N LYS A 94 6.07 -3.75 -6.31
CA LYS A 94 5.88 -3.78 -7.78
C LYS A 94 6.25 -2.48 -8.49
N THR A 95 6.45 -1.40 -7.73
CA THR A 95 6.85 -0.10 -8.28
C THR A 95 8.31 0.18 -7.90
N PRO A 96 9.15 0.67 -8.84
CA PRO A 96 10.52 1.07 -8.52
C PRO A 96 10.57 2.05 -7.35
N PHE A 97 11.44 1.79 -6.38
CA PHE A 97 11.49 2.58 -5.14
C PHE A 97 11.85 4.04 -5.42
N GLU A 98 12.76 4.28 -6.37
CA GLU A 98 13.20 5.61 -6.79
C GLU A 98 12.04 6.45 -7.34
N LEU A 99 11.10 5.80 -8.03
CA LEU A 99 9.91 6.45 -8.56
C LEU A 99 8.92 6.81 -7.44
N LEU A 100 8.73 5.91 -6.48
CA LEU A 100 7.87 6.15 -5.32
C LEU A 100 8.44 7.28 -4.46
N GLU A 101 9.74 7.24 -4.16
CA GLU A 101 10.43 8.21 -3.33
C GLU A 101 10.40 9.60 -3.97
N LYS A 102 10.64 9.70 -5.28
CA LYS A 102 10.56 10.95 -6.05
C LYS A 102 9.21 11.67 -5.90
N HIS A 103 8.11 10.92 -5.80
CA HIS A 103 6.75 11.48 -5.77
C HIS A 103 6.16 11.57 -4.35
N TRP A 104 6.86 11.03 -3.35
CA TRP A 104 6.45 11.09 -1.95
C TRP A 104 6.51 12.51 -1.40
N SER A 105 5.50 12.88 -0.61
CA SER A 105 5.34 14.27 -0.13
C SER A 105 4.84 14.35 1.32
N HIS A 106 5.34 13.46 2.15
CA HIS A 106 5.06 13.45 3.59
C HIS A 106 6.31 13.84 4.37
N SER A 107 6.11 14.33 5.61
CA SER A 107 7.22 14.67 6.51
C SER A 107 8.02 13.45 6.95
N MET A 108 7.37 12.29 7.07
CA MET A 108 8.06 11.03 7.36
C MET A 108 8.64 10.42 6.07
N PRO A 109 9.88 9.90 6.09
CA PRO A 109 10.47 9.20 4.95
C PRO A 109 9.61 8.02 4.47
N LEU A 110 9.59 7.79 3.15
CA LEU A 110 8.77 6.73 2.55
C LEU A 110 9.11 5.35 3.09
N SER A 111 10.40 5.07 3.29
CA SER A 111 10.90 3.81 3.86
C SER A 111 10.36 3.57 5.26
N MET A 112 10.40 4.60 6.12
CA MET A 112 9.88 4.53 7.48
C MET A 112 8.36 4.35 7.48
N TRP A 113 7.63 5.07 6.61
CA TRP A 113 6.19 4.91 6.50
C TRP A 113 5.78 3.51 6.00
N ARG A 114 6.51 2.95 5.03
CA ARG A 114 6.34 1.57 4.57
C ARG A 114 6.59 0.56 5.70
N ASP A 115 7.62 0.78 6.51
CA ASP A 115 7.96 -0.12 7.61
C ASP A 115 6.87 -0.09 8.71
N LEU A 116 6.21 1.06 8.95
CA LEU A 116 5.00 1.13 9.80
C LEU A 116 3.86 0.26 9.26
N VAL A 117 3.56 0.38 7.96
CA VAL A 117 2.52 -0.43 7.31
C VAL A 117 2.84 -1.91 7.45
N PHE A 118 4.11 -2.30 7.25
CA PHE A 118 4.55 -3.68 7.38
C PHE A 118 4.42 -4.23 8.80
N LYS A 119 4.72 -3.43 9.83
CA LYS A 119 4.47 -3.79 11.22
C LYS A 119 3.00 -4.07 11.46
N ILE A 120 2.12 -3.10 11.17
CA ILE A 120 0.68 -3.27 11.45
C ILE A 120 0.11 -4.47 10.69
N TYR A 121 0.53 -4.68 9.44
CA TYR A 121 0.16 -5.86 8.68
C TYR A 121 0.59 -7.17 9.37
N THR A 122 1.82 -7.23 9.87
CA THR A 122 2.37 -8.43 10.54
C THR A 122 1.71 -8.66 11.89
N ASP A 123 1.55 -7.62 12.69
CA ASP A 123 0.86 -7.67 13.98
C ASP A 123 -0.56 -8.20 13.79
N MET A 124 -1.34 -7.61 12.88
CA MET A 124 -2.71 -8.06 12.58
C MET A 124 -2.79 -9.50 12.09
N LYS A 125 -1.78 -9.96 11.34
CA LYS A 125 -1.72 -11.35 10.85
C LYS A 125 -1.40 -12.35 11.96
N GLN A 126 -0.62 -11.95 12.98
CA GLN A 126 -0.30 -12.82 14.12
C GLN A 126 -1.45 -13.00 15.11
N PHE A 127 -2.38 -12.03 15.19
CA PHE A 127 -3.55 -12.07 16.08
C PHE A 127 -4.74 -12.89 15.54
N ARG A 128 -4.61 -13.55 14.38
CA ARG A 128 -5.66 -14.34 13.73
C ARG A 128 -5.25 -15.80 13.60
#